data_AF-A0A9P7T1L2-F1
#
_entry.id   AF-A0A9P7T1L2-F1
#
_cell.length_a   1.000
_cell.length_b   1.000
_cell.length_c   1.000
_cell.angle_alpha   90.00
_cell.angle_beta   90.00
_cell.angle_gamma   90.00
#
_symmetry.space_group_name_H-M   'P 1'
#
loop_
_entity.id
_entity.type
_entity.pdbx_description
1 polymer ?
#
loop_
_entity_poly.entity_id
_entity_poly.type
_entity_poly.pdbx_seq_one_letter_code
_entity_poly.pdbx_strand_id
1 'polypeptide(L)' 'IGFLSEWQLYAQKIEGDSWIGQKVDETKLQKMSDEQIQQLYDLMQAIKNRGEDGSSDA' A
#
# COMPACT_ATOMS: atom_id res chain seq x y z
N ILE A 1 12.83 13.08 -18.31
CA ILE A 1 12.03 14.10 -17.58
C ILE A 1 10.65 13.55 -17.24
N GLY A 2 9.86 13.03 -18.18
CA GLY A 2 8.52 12.47 -17.91
C GLY A 2 8.43 11.43 -16.78
N PHE A 3 9.33 10.43 -16.77
CA PHE A 3 9.36 9.41 -15.71
C PHE A 3 9.61 10.02 -14.32
N LEU A 4 10.67 10.81 -14.14
CA LEU A 4 10.97 11.43 -12.85
C LEU A 4 9.85 12.36 -12.35
N SER A 5 9.17 13.06 -13.26
CA SER A 5 8.01 13.89 -12.91
C SER A 5 6.81 13.06 -12.47
N GLU A 6 6.52 11.94 -13.13
CA GLU A 6 5.46 11.01 -12.74
C GLU A 6 5.75 10.36 -11.39
N TRP A 7 7.00 9.93 -11.17
CA TRP A 7 7.45 9.38 -9.90
C TRP A 7 7.38 10.40 -8.76
N GLN A 8 7.76 11.65 -9.03
CA GLN A 8 7.65 12.73 -8.05
C GLN A 8 6.19 13.03 -7.69
N LEU A 9 5.26 13.01 -8.66
CA LEU A 9 3.82 13.16 -8.42
C LEU A 9 3.24 11.99 -7.63
N TYR A 10 3.69 10.76 -7.89
CA TYR A 10 3.30 9.60 -7.10
C TYR A 10 3.79 9.72 -5.66
N ALA A 11 5.07 10.09 -5.46
CA ALA A 11 5.66 10.32 -4.14
C ALA A 11 4.88 11.37 -3.34
N GLN A 12 4.53 12.50 -3.95
CA GLN A 12 3.73 13.56 -3.31
C GLN A 12 2.32 13.09 -2.88
N LYS A 13 1.72 12.12 -3.57
CA LYS A 13 0.40 11.56 -3.20
C LYS A 13 0.47 10.62 -2.00
N ILE A 14 1.62 10.00 -1.78
CA ILE A 14 1.86 9.09 -0.65
C ILE A 14 2.61 9.78 0.50
N GLU A 15 3.03 11.04 0.30
CA GLU A 15 3.75 11.84 1.28
C GLU A 15 2.79 12.30 2.40
N GLY A 16 3.20 12.06 3.66
CA GLY A 16 2.40 12.34 4.86
C GLY A 16 1.49 11.18 5.27
N ASP A 17 0.55 11.47 6.18
CA ASP A 17 -0.37 10.49 6.79
C ASP A 17 -1.72 10.40 6.08
N SER A 18 -1.86 11.05 4.92
CA SER A 18 -3.14 11.16 4.20
C SER A 18 -3.71 9.82 3.73
N TRP A 19 -2.86 8.80 3.60
CA TRP A 19 -3.24 7.42 3.29
C TRP A 19 -3.78 6.65 4.52
N ILE A 20 -3.47 7.11 5.75
CA ILE A 20 -3.90 6.45 6.98
C ILE A 20 -5.42 6.59 7.10
N GLY A 21 -6.10 5.45 7.21
CA GLY A 21 -7.56 5.39 7.28
C GLY A 21 -8.27 5.42 5.92
N GLN A 22 -7.55 5.57 4.81
CA GLN A 22 -8.13 5.34 3.49
C GLN A 22 -8.34 3.84 3.27
N LYS A 23 -9.52 3.50 2.74
CA LYS A 23 -9.81 2.13 2.31
C LYS A 23 -9.38 1.93 0.86
N VAL A 24 -9.01 0.70 0.54
CA VAL A 24 -8.85 0.29 -0.87
C VAL A 24 -10.20 0.51 -1.57
N ASP A 25 -10.14 1.12 -2.76
CA ASP A 25 -11.31 1.32 -3.62
C ASP A 25 -11.97 -0.02 -3.95
N GLU A 26 -13.22 -0.19 -3.51
CA GLU A 26 -14.00 -1.42 -3.70
C GLU A 26 -14.18 -1.78 -5.18
N THR A 27 -14.25 -0.78 -6.07
CA THR A 27 -14.36 -1.01 -7.51
C THR A 27 -13.09 -1.63 -8.09
N LYS A 28 -11.93 -1.31 -7.50
CA LYS A 28 -10.66 -1.93 -7.89
C LYS A 28 -10.59 -3.37 -7.40
N LEU A 29 -11.01 -3.63 -6.17
CA LEU A 29 -11.04 -4.98 -5.60
C LEU A 29 -11.94 -5.91 -6.42
N GLN A 30 -13.13 -5.46 -6.80
CA GLN A 30 -14.06 -6.25 -7.61
C GLN A 30 -13.55 -6.62 -9.01
N LYS A 31 -12.57 -5.87 -9.53
CA LYS A 31 -11.97 -6.12 -10.86
C LYS A 31 -10.74 -7.01 -10.79
N MET A 32 -10.26 -7.34 -9.59
CA MET A 32 -9.10 -8.21 -9.41
C MET A 32 -9.50 -9.68 -9.60
N SER A 33 -8.60 -10.49 -10.15
CA SER A 33 -8.73 -11.94 -10.12
C SER A 33 -8.51 -12.48 -8.70
N ASP A 34 -8.95 -13.71 -8.44
CA ASP A 34 -8.73 -14.39 -7.15
C ASP A 34 -7.24 -14.45 -6.78
N GLU A 35 -6.37 -14.67 -7.76
CA GLU A 35 -4.91 -14.65 -7.57
C GLU A 35 -4.39 -13.28 -7.14
N GLN A 36 -4.87 -12.21 -7.78
CA GLN A 36 -4.48 -10.84 -7.42
C GLN A 36 -4.95 -10.45 -6.02
N ILE A 37 -6.14 -10.92 -5.61
CA ILE A 37 -6.63 -10.73 -4.24
C ILE A 37 -5.75 -11.49 -3.23
N GLN A 38 -5.36 -12.72 -3.54
CA GLN A 38 -4.46 -13.50 -2.69
C GLN A 38 -3.11 -12.79 -2.51
N GLN A 39 -2.51 -12.32 -3.60
CA GLN A 39 -1.25 -11.58 -3.57
C GLN A 39 -1.36 -10.29 -2.75
N LEU A 40 -2.46 -9.56 -2.87
CA LEU A 40 -2.71 -8.35 -2.07
C LEU A 40 -2.79 -8.68 -0.57
N TYR A 41 -3.49 -9.75 -0.21
CA TYR A 41 -3.60 -10.22 1.17
C TYR A 41 -2.23 -10.60 1.75
N ASP A 42 -1.45 -11.38 1.02
CA ASP A 42 -0.11 -11.81 1.46
C ASP A 42 0.81 -10.60 1.67
N LEU A 43 0.74 -9.61 0.77
CA LEU A 43 1.49 -8.36 0.91
C LEU A 43 1.09 -7.57 2.16
N MET A 44 -0.21 -7.42 2.43
CA MET A 44 -0.69 -6.73 3.63
C MET A 44 -0.20 -7.43 4.91
N GLN A 45 -0.23 -8.76 4.94
CA GLN A 45 0.27 -9.55 6.07
C GLN A 45 1.79 -9.38 6.24
N ALA A 46 2.55 -9.40 5.14
CA ALA A 46 4.00 -9.19 5.19
C ALA A 46 4.37 -7.80 5.72
N ILE A 47 3.62 -6.76 5.36
CA ILE A 47 3.83 -5.40 5.86
C ILE A 47 3.46 -5.31 7.35
N LYS A 48 2.32 -5.88 7.75
CA LYS A 48 1.87 -5.90 9.15
C LYS A 48 2.91 -6.58 10.06
N ASN A 49 3.39 -7.76 9.67
CA ASN A 49 4.37 -8.52 10.46
C ASN A 49 5.70 -7.76 10.62
N ARG A 50 6.15 -7.02 9.58
CA ARG A 50 7.33 -6.15 9.69
C ARG A 50 7.13 -4.98 10.68
N GLY A 51 5.90 -4.50 10.84
CA GLY A 51 5.58 -3.45 11.82
C GLY A 51 5.56 -3.95 13.26
N GLU A 52 5.17 -5.21 13.47
CA GLU A 52 5.11 -5.85 14.80
C GLU A 52 6.51 -6.18 15.35
N ASP A 53 7.45 -6.59 14.49
CA ASP A 53 8.86 -6.85 14.88
C ASP A 53 9.65 -5.58 15.26
N GLY A 54 9.14 -4.39 14.96
CA GLY A 54 9.76 -3.10 15.30
C GLY A 54 9.30 -2.49 16.63
N SER A 55 8.34 -3.10 17.33
CA SER A 55 7.73 -2.56 18.55
C SER A 55 8.21 -3.24 19.85
N SER A 56 9.25 -4.08 19.79
CA SER A 56 9.80 -4.80 20.95
C SER A 56 11.04 -4.15 21.60
N ASP A 57 11.42 -2.93 21.19
CA ASP A 57 12.45 -2.14 21.88
C ASP A 57 11.90 -0.74 22.22
N ALA A 58 11.20 -0.64 23.36
CA ALA A 58 10.99 0.60 24.11
C ALA A 58 10.78 0.29 25.60
#